data_AF-A0A327QSF0-F1
#
_entry.id   AF-A0A327QSF0-F1
#
_cell.length_a   1.000
_cell.length_b   1.000
_cell.length_c   1.000
_cell.angle_alpha   90.00
_cell.angle_beta   90.00
_cell.angle_gamma   90.00
#
_symmetry.space_group_name_H-M   'P 1'
#
loop_
_entity.id
_entity.type
_entity.pdbx_description
1 polymer ?
#
loop_
_entity_poly.entity_id
_entity_poly.type
_entity_poly.pdbx_seq_one_letter_code
_entity_poly.pdbx_strand_id
1 'polypeptide(L)'
;MKILIALICCLLPFAGMSQTTYPATITVAQDGSGDYTSIQSAINSMRAYSPTPVQVFIKNGVYTEKIIVHAWVTNVTFIGENSDSTIISFSDHTGKQYGQDSAVMHTFLTATCWVQGNDIRMENLCIENTAGRVGQAVALQVDGDRFVMHNCRLLGNQDTLLTANDRSRQYFKNCYITGTTDFIFGPATVVFQSCTIHSKNDSYITAASGLANQRFGMVFFDCRFTADEQVKKVYLGRPWRAYAKVAIIRCHLGAHIRQEGWHNWNNVGNERTAYYAEYGNTGPGAAVDKRVRWSKQLNKRALRNYTLTRIFENWIP
;
A
#
# COMPACT_ATOMS: atom_id res chain seq x y z
N MET A 1 -53.79 63.88 12.02
CA MET A 1 -52.67 63.02 12.46
C MET A 1 -52.75 61.67 11.75
N LYS A 2 -52.14 61.52 10.56
CA LYS A 2 -51.91 60.22 9.90
C LYS A 2 -50.62 60.36 9.08
N ILE A 3 -49.52 59.84 9.63
CA ILE A 3 -48.21 59.79 8.98
C ILE A 3 -48.20 58.51 8.15
N LEU A 4 -48.04 58.65 6.83
CA LEU A 4 -47.89 57.53 5.90
C LEU A 4 -46.39 57.22 5.79
N ILE A 5 -45.93 56.15 6.43
CA ILE A 5 -44.54 55.67 6.33
C ILE A 5 -44.46 54.80 5.08
N ALA A 6 -43.77 55.30 4.04
CA ALA A 6 -43.44 54.54 2.86
C ALA A 6 -42.24 53.63 3.16
N LEU A 7 -42.48 52.33 3.23
CA LEU A 7 -41.44 51.31 3.41
C LEU A 7 -40.74 51.07 2.06
N ILE A 8 -39.56 51.64 1.87
CA ILE A 8 -38.71 51.35 0.71
C ILE A 8 -38.04 49.99 0.96
N CYS A 9 -38.59 48.94 0.34
CA CYS A 9 -37.93 47.64 0.27
C CYS A 9 -36.78 47.71 -0.74
N CYS A 10 -35.56 47.93 -0.24
CA CYS A 10 -34.34 47.70 -1.02
C CYS A 10 -34.18 46.20 -1.28
N LEU A 11 -34.65 45.75 -2.44
CA LEU A 11 -34.30 44.44 -3.01
C LEU A 11 -32.83 44.47 -3.43
N LEU A 12 -31.95 44.05 -2.53
CA LEU A 12 -30.57 43.72 -2.90
C LEU A 12 -30.61 42.50 -3.82
N PRO A 13 -29.99 42.55 -5.01
CA PRO A 13 -29.82 41.37 -5.82
C PRO A 13 -28.94 40.38 -5.05
N PHE A 14 -29.53 39.26 -4.62
CA PHE A 14 -28.78 38.08 -4.23
C PHE A 14 -27.97 37.65 -5.46
N ALA A 15 -26.71 38.07 -5.53
CA ALA A 15 -25.75 37.46 -6.43
C ALA A 15 -25.67 35.99 -6.00
N GLY A 16 -26.27 35.11 -6.80
CA GLY A 16 -26.15 33.68 -6.60
C GLY A 16 -24.67 33.36 -6.53
N MET A 17 -24.19 32.92 -5.36
CA MET A 17 -22.87 32.30 -5.25
C MET A 17 -22.93 31.08 -6.17
N SER A 18 -22.36 31.21 -7.35
CA SER A 18 -22.08 30.06 -8.21
C SER A 18 -21.27 29.09 -7.35
N GLN A 19 -21.87 27.97 -6.97
CA GLN A 19 -21.11 26.89 -6.36
C GLN A 19 -20.08 26.50 -7.40
N THR A 20 -18.81 26.85 -7.16
CA THR A 20 -17.70 26.37 -7.96
C THR A 20 -17.79 24.85 -7.98
N THR A 21 -18.17 24.31 -9.14
CA THR A 21 -18.21 22.87 -9.37
C THR A 21 -16.80 22.37 -9.22
N TYR A 22 -16.56 21.66 -8.12
CA TYR A 22 -15.25 21.07 -7.85
C TYR A 22 -14.90 20.10 -8.99
N PRO A 23 -13.69 20.20 -9.58
CA PRO A 23 -13.36 19.44 -10.78
C PRO A 23 -13.42 17.94 -10.48
N ALA A 24 -14.12 17.19 -11.34
CA ALA A 24 -14.16 15.74 -11.25
C ALA A 24 -12.80 15.11 -11.61
N THR A 25 -11.99 15.81 -12.42
CA THR A 25 -10.68 15.38 -12.88
C THR A 25 -9.66 16.51 -12.74
N ILE A 26 -8.48 16.19 -12.23
CA ILE A 26 -7.29 17.05 -12.17
C ILE A 26 -6.18 16.38 -12.98
N THR A 27 -5.51 17.11 -13.85
CA THR A 27 -4.37 16.62 -14.63
C THR A 27 -3.05 17.14 -14.08
N VAL A 28 -2.09 16.25 -13.88
CA VAL A 28 -0.72 16.58 -13.49
C VAL A 28 0.21 16.28 -14.66
N ALA A 29 1.01 17.27 -15.07
CA ALA A 29 1.99 17.12 -16.15
C ALA A 29 3.20 18.06 -15.93
N GLN A 30 4.41 17.49 -15.85
CA GLN A 30 5.63 18.27 -15.60
C GLN A 30 5.97 19.28 -16.71
N ASP A 31 5.46 19.07 -17.93
CA ASP A 31 5.64 19.95 -19.09
C ASP A 31 4.72 21.19 -19.08
N GLY A 32 3.85 21.33 -18.07
CA GLY A 32 2.91 22.44 -17.95
C GLY A 32 1.62 22.29 -18.76
N SER A 33 1.41 21.14 -19.42
CA SER A 33 0.19 20.86 -20.19
C SER A 33 -1.01 20.39 -19.35
N GLY A 34 -0.86 20.30 -18.03
CA GLY A 34 -1.89 19.92 -17.07
C GLY A 34 -2.27 21.08 -16.13
N ASP A 35 -3.18 20.81 -15.20
CA ASP A 35 -3.62 21.78 -14.18
C ASP A 35 -2.53 22.05 -13.13
N TYR A 36 -1.67 21.06 -12.87
CA TYR A 36 -0.52 21.16 -11.97
C TYR A 36 0.72 20.51 -12.59
N THR A 37 1.90 21.00 -12.19
CA THR A 37 3.19 20.40 -12.57
C THR A 37 3.74 19.42 -11.53
N SER A 38 3.15 19.37 -10.33
CA SER A 38 3.50 18.41 -9.28
C SER A 38 2.27 17.75 -8.67
N ILE A 39 2.43 16.49 -8.25
CA ILE A 39 1.36 15.67 -7.68
C ILE A 39 1.01 16.20 -6.29
N GLN A 40 1.98 16.59 -5.47
CA GLN A 40 1.69 17.11 -4.14
C GLN A 40 0.91 18.44 -4.20
N SER A 41 1.18 19.31 -5.18
CA SER A 41 0.39 20.54 -5.35
C SER A 41 -1.06 20.25 -5.73
N ALA A 42 -1.28 19.25 -6.59
CA ALA A 42 -2.62 18.79 -6.93
C ALA A 42 -3.37 18.20 -5.73
N ILE A 43 -2.68 17.48 -4.83
CA ILE A 43 -3.26 17.00 -3.57
C ILE A 43 -3.58 18.16 -2.63
N ASN A 44 -2.68 19.13 -2.51
CA ASN A 44 -2.83 20.27 -1.61
C ASN A 44 -3.98 21.21 -2.01
N SER A 45 -4.37 21.23 -3.29
CA SER A 45 -5.54 21.99 -3.74
C SER A 45 -6.86 21.30 -3.38
N MET A 46 -6.81 20.07 -2.86
CA MET A 46 -8.02 19.29 -2.69
C MET A 46 -8.88 19.73 -1.52
N ARG A 47 -10.19 19.72 -1.75
CA ARG A 47 -11.17 19.95 -0.69
C ARG A 47 -11.11 18.81 0.33
N ALA A 48 -10.94 19.17 1.60
CA ALA A 48 -11.07 18.25 2.71
C ALA A 48 -12.47 17.59 2.75
N TYR A 49 -12.49 16.27 2.90
CA TYR A 49 -13.68 15.42 2.99
C TYR A 49 -14.69 15.66 1.87
N SER A 50 -14.19 15.76 0.63
CA SER A 50 -15.06 15.91 -0.54
C SER A 50 -16.09 14.77 -0.62
N PRO A 51 -17.40 15.08 -0.71
CA PRO A 51 -18.41 14.05 -0.95
C PRO A 51 -18.36 13.53 -2.39
N THR A 52 -17.70 14.26 -3.29
CA THR A 52 -17.56 13.94 -4.71
C THR A 52 -16.23 13.25 -4.95
N PRO A 53 -16.21 12.08 -5.62
CA PRO A 53 -14.96 11.45 -6.05
C PRO A 53 -14.13 12.37 -6.95
N VAL A 54 -12.81 12.31 -6.80
CA VAL A 54 -11.87 13.09 -7.62
C VAL A 54 -10.91 12.13 -8.32
N GLN A 55 -10.72 12.33 -9.62
CA GLN A 55 -9.69 11.64 -10.38
C GLN A 55 -8.47 12.56 -10.56
N VAL A 56 -7.27 12.05 -10.30
CA VAL A 56 -6.01 12.72 -10.63
C VAL A 56 -5.33 11.91 -11.73
N PHE A 57 -5.32 12.45 -12.94
CA PHE A 57 -4.59 11.86 -14.05
C PHE A 57 -3.16 12.41 -14.07
N ILE A 58 -2.17 11.52 -14.09
CA ILE A 58 -0.75 11.88 -13.97
C ILE A 58 -0.04 11.43 -15.25
N LYS A 59 0.41 12.40 -16.05
CA LYS A 59 1.15 12.12 -17.29
C LYS A 59 2.49 11.45 -17.01
N ASN A 60 3.03 10.79 -18.02
CA ASN A 60 4.38 10.21 -17.97
C ASN A 60 5.42 11.23 -17.50
N GLY A 61 6.37 10.76 -16.68
CA GLY A 61 7.38 11.59 -16.05
C GLY A 61 7.93 10.94 -14.77
N VAL A 62 9.10 11.43 -14.34
CA VAL A 62 9.67 11.08 -13.04
C VAL A 62 9.43 12.25 -12.10
N TYR A 63 8.50 12.04 -11.17
CA TYR A 63 8.08 12.98 -10.14
C TYR A 63 8.92 12.73 -8.89
N THR A 64 10.04 13.44 -8.77
CA THR A 64 10.93 13.37 -7.60
C THR A 64 10.39 14.25 -6.47
N GLU A 65 9.39 13.74 -5.75
CA GLU A 65 8.74 14.44 -4.66
C GLU A 65 8.22 13.45 -3.60
N LYS A 66 8.09 13.92 -2.35
CA LYS A 66 7.37 13.17 -1.31
C LYS A 66 5.88 13.44 -1.43
N ILE A 67 5.11 12.37 -1.41
CA ILE A 67 3.65 12.43 -1.48
C ILE A 67 3.06 12.13 -0.12
N ILE A 68 2.19 13.00 0.37
CA ILE A 68 1.34 12.77 1.54
C ILE A 68 -0.11 13.01 1.13
N VAL A 69 -0.89 11.93 1.05
CA VAL A 69 -2.35 12.00 0.92
C VAL A 69 -2.90 12.06 2.34
N HIS A 70 -3.09 13.28 2.84
CA HIS A 70 -3.53 13.52 4.22
C HIS A 70 -4.87 12.84 4.53
N ALA A 71 -5.12 12.58 5.82
CA ALA A 71 -6.32 11.88 6.29
C ALA A 71 -7.66 12.54 5.87
N TRP A 72 -7.64 13.86 5.64
CA TRP A 72 -8.81 14.61 5.16
C TRP A 72 -8.99 14.59 3.64
N VAL A 73 -8.05 14.04 2.88
CA VAL A 73 -8.20 13.81 1.44
C VAL A 73 -8.73 12.38 1.27
N THR A 74 -9.99 12.24 0.83
CA THR A 74 -10.67 10.94 0.73
C THR A 74 -11.34 10.79 -0.62
N ASN A 75 -11.61 9.55 -1.05
CA ASN A 75 -12.37 9.26 -2.28
C ASN A 75 -11.66 9.79 -3.55
N VAL A 76 -10.34 9.56 -3.63
CA VAL A 76 -9.49 10.04 -4.73
C VAL A 76 -8.87 8.86 -5.47
N THR A 77 -8.94 8.90 -6.79
CA THR A 77 -8.29 7.93 -7.68
C THR A 77 -7.14 8.60 -8.43
N PHE A 78 -5.91 8.18 -8.16
CA PHE A 78 -4.71 8.58 -8.90
C PHE A 78 -4.46 7.59 -10.03
N ILE A 79 -4.37 8.07 -11.26
CA ILE A 79 -4.19 7.23 -12.46
C ILE A 79 -2.98 7.75 -13.22
N GLY A 80 -1.94 6.94 -13.28
CA GLY A 80 -0.81 7.20 -14.18
C GLY A 80 -1.16 6.89 -15.63
N GLU A 81 -0.49 7.59 -16.54
CA GLU A 81 -0.58 7.32 -17.97
C GLU A 81 0.00 5.95 -18.33
N ASN A 82 1.10 5.55 -17.67
CA ASN A 82 1.71 4.24 -17.84
C ASN A 82 2.50 3.82 -16.58
N SER A 83 2.33 2.58 -16.11
CA SER A 83 3.01 2.09 -14.91
C SER A 83 4.53 2.04 -15.01
N ASP A 84 5.09 1.95 -16.22
CA ASP A 84 6.53 1.93 -16.47
C ASP A 84 7.12 3.34 -16.69
N SER A 85 6.30 4.39 -16.79
CA SER A 85 6.77 5.75 -17.16
C SER A 85 6.16 6.89 -16.35
N THR A 86 5.09 6.67 -15.59
CA THR A 86 4.60 7.58 -14.54
C THR A 86 5.17 7.12 -13.19
N ILE A 87 6.25 7.76 -12.75
CA ILE A 87 7.06 7.29 -11.60
C ILE A 87 7.08 8.36 -10.51
N ILE A 88 6.68 7.98 -9.29
CA ILE A 88 6.84 8.77 -8.07
C ILE A 88 8.09 8.24 -7.35
N SER A 89 9.11 9.09 -7.18
CA SER A 89 10.42 8.66 -6.68
C SER A 89 10.92 9.54 -5.54
N PHE A 90 11.50 8.90 -4.52
CA PHE A 90 12.26 9.58 -3.48
C PHE A 90 13.33 8.64 -2.90
N SER A 91 14.15 9.11 -1.96
CA SER A 91 15.31 8.35 -1.45
C SER A 91 15.58 8.54 0.05
N ASP A 92 14.52 8.75 0.82
CA ASP A 92 14.63 8.79 2.29
C ASP A 92 14.84 7.40 2.87
N HIS A 93 15.59 7.34 3.96
CA HIS A 93 15.94 6.11 4.66
C HIS A 93 16.24 6.38 6.13
N THR A 94 16.14 5.35 6.96
CA THR A 94 16.45 5.46 8.39
C THR A 94 17.89 5.95 8.61
N GLY A 95 18.08 6.83 9.59
CA GLY A 95 19.40 7.40 9.91
C GLY A 95 19.79 8.62 9.08
N LYS A 96 19.09 8.91 7.98
CA LYS A 96 19.26 10.15 7.23
C LYS A 96 18.87 11.35 8.11
N GLN A 97 19.69 12.38 8.15
CA GLN A 97 19.37 13.61 8.85
C GLN A 97 18.21 14.34 8.17
N TYR A 98 17.31 14.91 8.98
CA TYR A 98 16.21 15.72 8.49
C TYR A 98 15.93 16.91 9.42
N GLY A 99 15.39 17.98 8.84
CA GLY A 99 15.06 19.20 9.59
C GLY A 99 16.29 19.97 10.07
N GLN A 100 16.04 20.91 10.97
CA GLN A 100 17.05 21.57 11.79
C GLN A 100 17.07 20.79 13.13
N ASP A 101 18.20 20.65 13.80
CA ASP A 101 18.39 19.90 15.07
C ASP A 101 18.86 18.43 15.00
N SER A 102 19.57 18.04 13.93
CA SER A 102 20.23 16.72 13.84
C SER A 102 19.29 15.52 14.00
N ALA A 103 17.98 15.72 13.82
CA ALA A 103 17.00 14.64 13.89
C ALA A 103 17.29 13.61 12.80
N VAL A 104 17.19 12.33 13.14
CA VAL A 104 17.37 11.23 12.19
C VAL A 104 16.03 10.63 11.84
N MET A 105 15.86 10.30 10.57
CA MET A 105 14.65 9.63 10.11
C MET A 105 14.56 8.23 10.73
N HIS A 106 13.35 7.88 11.16
CA HIS A 106 12.97 6.50 11.47
C HIS A 106 12.11 5.95 10.32
N THR A 107 11.95 4.64 10.22
CA THR A 107 11.25 3.95 9.12
C THR A 107 9.95 4.64 8.68
N PHE A 108 9.08 5.03 9.62
CA PHE A 108 7.78 5.65 9.35
C PHE A 108 7.84 7.03 8.67
N LEU A 109 9.00 7.69 8.68
CA LEU A 109 9.22 8.97 8.01
C LEU A 109 9.83 8.82 6.62
N THR A 110 10.22 7.59 6.22
CA THR A 110 11.01 7.35 5.00
C THR A 110 10.18 7.16 3.74
N ALA A 111 8.84 7.09 3.87
CA ALA A 111 7.95 6.81 2.75
C ALA A 111 8.09 7.83 1.61
N THR A 112 8.30 7.35 0.38
CA THR A 112 8.14 8.18 -0.84
C THR A 112 6.69 8.64 -0.95
N CYS A 113 5.73 7.73 -0.73
CA CYS A 113 4.31 8.03 -0.72
C CYS A 113 3.65 7.54 0.57
N TRP A 114 2.99 8.45 1.29
CA TRP A 114 2.26 8.18 2.52
C TRP A 114 0.76 8.47 2.34
N VAL A 115 -0.05 7.41 2.33
CA VAL A 115 -1.50 7.46 2.16
C VAL A 115 -2.20 7.33 3.51
N GLN A 116 -2.67 8.45 4.05
CA GLN A 116 -3.45 8.52 5.29
C GLN A 116 -4.96 8.53 5.03
N GLY A 117 -5.38 9.06 3.89
CA GLY A 117 -6.77 9.16 3.47
C GLY A 117 -7.46 7.81 3.22
N ASN A 118 -8.76 7.74 3.52
CA ASN A 118 -9.61 6.59 3.19
C ASN A 118 -10.11 6.64 1.75
N ASP A 119 -10.49 5.48 1.20
CA ASP A 119 -11.06 5.36 -0.14
C ASP A 119 -10.13 5.91 -1.23
N ILE A 120 -8.83 5.63 -1.07
CA ILE A 120 -7.80 6.05 -2.02
C ILE A 120 -7.49 4.91 -2.97
N ARG A 121 -7.43 5.24 -4.26
CA ARG A 121 -7.10 4.31 -5.33
C ARG A 121 -5.91 4.80 -6.12
N MET A 122 -5.01 3.89 -6.49
CA MET A 122 -3.86 4.17 -7.35
C MET A 122 -3.79 3.16 -8.49
N GLU A 123 -3.71 3.64 -9.72
CA GLU A 123 -3.68 2.82 -10.92
C GLU A 123 -2.57 3.24 -11.87
N ASN A 124 -2.01 2.27 -12.61
CA ASN A 124 -1.12 2.49 -13.75
C ASN A 124 0.08 3.42 -13.47
N LEU A 125 0.68 3.31 -12.29
CA LEU A 125 1.84 4.12 -11.88
C LEU A 125 2.89 3.30 -11.14
N CYS A 126 4.08 3.88 -10.99
CA CYS A 126 5.17 3.33 -10.19
C CYS A 126 5.43 4.22 -8.96
N ILE A 127 5.64 3.60 -7.80
CA ILE A 127 6.18 4.27 -6.61
C ILE A 127 7.46 3.57 -6.23
N GLU A 128 8.54 4.33 -6.07
CA GLU A 128 9.83 3.78 -5.72
C GLU A 128 10.54 4.53 -4.60
N ASN A 129 11.35 3.79 -3.85
CA ASN A 129 12.38 4.37 -2.99
C ASN A 129 13.77 3.94 -3.48
N THR A 130 14.55 4.92 -3.92
CA THR A 130 15.85 4.74 -4.57
C THR A 130 17.04 4.84 -3.61
N ALA A 131 16.80 4.88 -2.29
CA ALA A 131 17.87 4.99 -1.28
C ALA A 131 18.90 3.84 -1.32
N GLY A 132 18.57 2.70 -1.93
CA GLY A 132 19.47 1.56 -2.04
C GLY A 132 19.45 0.66 -0.80
N ARG A 133 20.57 0.01 -0.50
CA ARG A 133 20.71 -0.94 0.63
C ARG A 133 21.28 -0.26 1.86
N VAL A 134 20.58 0.77 2.34
CA VAL A 134 21.01 1.66 3.44
C VAL A 134 20.23 1.45 4.74
N GLY A 135 19.55 0.31 4.87
CA GLY A 135 18.57 0.05 5.93
C GLY A 135 17.15 0.24 5.42
N GLN A 136 16.22 0.58 6.33
CA GLN A 136 14.80 0.71 6.00
C GLN A 136 14.55 1.95 5.14
N ALA A 137 13.80 1.76 4.04
CA ALA A 137 13.50 2.79 3.06
C ALA A 137 12.17 2.48 2.38
N VAL A 138 11.08 3.12 2.85
CA VAL A 138 9.72 2.81 2.44
C VAL A 138 9.39 3.49 1.10
N ALA A 139 8.83 2.74 0.14
CA ALA A 139 8.28 3.32 -1.09
C ALA A 139 6.83 3.76 -0.86
N LEU A 140 5.99 2.86 -0.34
CA LEU A 140 4.58 3.14 -0.05
C LEU A 140 4.25 2.79 1.41
N GLN A 141 3.66 3.75 2.11
CA GLN A 141 3.04 3.56 3.42
C GLN A 141 1.53 3.84 3.32
N VAL A 142 0.70 2.91 3.80
CA VAL A 142 -0.77 3.04 3.77
C VAL A 142 -1.34 2.88 5.17
N ASP A 143 -1.95 3.97 5.66
CA ASP A 143 -2.68 4.04 6.93
C ASP A 143 -4.21 4.05 6.71
N GLY A 144 -4.68 4.62 5.60
CA GLY A 144 -6.10 4.73 5.28
C GLY A 144 -6.79 3.38 5.04
N ASP A 145 -8.08 3.30 5.35
CA ASP A 145 -8.93 2.14 5.08
C ASP A 145 -9.49 2.17 3.64
N ARG A 146 -9.78 0.98 3.09
CA ARG A 146 -10.31 0.78 1.74
C ARG A 146 -9.39 1.30 0.64
N PHE A 147 -8.09 1.06 0.82
CA PHE A 147 -7.08 1.41 -0.18
C PHE A 147 -7.03 0.38 -1.31
N VAL A 148 -6.96 0.85 -2.56
CA VAL A 148 -6.78 -0.02 -3.73
C VAL A 148 -5.57 0.40 -4.54
N MET A 149 -4.77 -0.58 -4.95
CA MET A 149 -3.70 -0.39 -5.93
C MET A 149 -3.84 -1.42 -7.05
N HIS A 150 -3.95 -0.96 -8.29
CA HIS A 150 -4.20 -1.82 -9.45
C HIS A 150 -3.25 -1.53 -10.61
N ASN A 151 -2.59 -2.58 -11.13
CA ASN A 151 -1.65 -2.45 -12.25
C ASN A 151 -0.52 -1.43 -11.97
N CYS A 152 0.06 -1.49 -10.77
CA CYS A 152 1.13 -0.58 -10.35
C CYS A 152 2.43 -1.32 -10.02
N ARG A 153 3.50 -0.54 -9.88
CA ARG A 153 4.82 -1.02 -9.48
C ARG A 153 5.22 -0.41 -8.13
N LEU A 154 5.75 -1.24 -7.23
CA LEU A 154 6.33 -0.82 -5.95
C LEU A 154 7.78 -1.31 -5.90
N LEU A 155 8.72 -0.37 -6.01
CA LEU A 155 10.14 -0.68 -6.15
C LEU A 155 10.93 -0.20 -4.93
N GLY A 156 11.75 -1.08 -4.36
CA GLY A 156 12.57 -0.72 -3.21
C GLY A 156 13.57 -1.81 -2.84
N ASN A 157 14.03 -1.75 -1.59
CA ASN A 157 14.88 -2.76 -0.98
C ASN A 157 14.25 -3.21 0.34
N GLN A 158 14.82 -2.83 1.48
CA GLN A 158 14.28 -3.18 2.78
C GLN A 158 13.08 -2.28 3.11
N ASP A 159 12.00 -2.89 3.62
CA ASP A 159 10.78 -2.20 4.06
C ASP A 159 10.01 -1.47 2.93
N THR A 160 9.97 -2.02 1.71
CA THR A 160 9.37 -1.35 0.53
C THR A 160 7.90 -0.93 0.71
N LEU A 161 7.04 -1.80 1.26
CA LEU A 161 5.62 -1.56 1.48
C LEU A 161 5.25 -1.72 2.96
N LEU A 162 4.82 -0.62 3.58
CA LEU A 162 4.28 -0.61 4.93
C LEU A 162 2.75 -0.52 4.92
N THR A 163 2.08 -1.60 5.30
CA THR A 163 0.62 -1.65 5.52
C THR A 163 0.31 -1.25 6.96
N ALA A 164 0.41 0.04 7.27
CA ALA A 164 0.72 0.62 8.59
C ALA A 164 -0.34 0.44 9.69
N ASN A 165 -1.61 0.31 9.33
CA ASN A 165 -2.73 0.40 10.28
C ASN A 165 -3.49 -0.93 10.42
N ASP A 166 -3.65 -1.41 11.65
CA ASP A 166 -4.30 -2.68 11.98
C ASP A 166 -5.82 -2.69 11.71
N ARG A 167 -6.40 -1.51 11.54
CA ARG A 167 -7.81 -1.31 11.14
C ARG A 167 -7.98 -1.00 9.66
N SER A 168 -6.89 -0.91 8.90
CA SER A 168 -6.93 -0.67 7.46
C SER A 168 -7.15 -1.97 6.69
N ARG A 169 -8.03 -1.90 5.69
CA ARG A 169 -8.21 -2.91 4.64
C ARG A 169 -7.61 -2.41 3.33
N GLN A 170 -6.81 -3.25 2.69
CA GLN A 170 -6.04 -2.86 1.51
C GLN A 170 -6.09 -3.94 0.43
N TYR A 171 -6.23 -3.57 -0.83
CA TYR A 171 -6.29 -4.49 -1.95
C TYR A 171 -5.29 -4.12 -3.05
N PHE A 172 -4.36 -5.03 -3.34
CA PHE A 172 -3.36 -4.89 -4.39
C PHE A 172 -3.66 -5.92 -5.47
N LYS A 173 -3.86 -5.49 -6.71
CA LYS A 173 -4.20 -6.37 -7.83
C LYS A 173 -3.27 -6.12 -9.02
N ASN A 174 -2.74 -7.18 -9.61
CA ASN A 174 -1.85 -7.10 -10.78
C ASN A 174 -0.63 -6.17 -10.55
N CYS A 175 -0.12 -6.08 -9.32
CA CYS A 175 1.03 -5.23 -9.00
C CYS A 175 2.35 -5.99 -9.13
N TYR A 176 3.43 -5.26 -9.44
CA TYR A 176 4.81 -5.74 -9.35
C TYR A 176 5.48 -5.14 -8.12
N ILE A 177 5.81 -5.96 -7.12
CA ILE A 177 6.36 -5.52 -5.83
C ILE A 177 7.74 -6.14 -5.64
N THR A 178 8.76 -5.31 -5.42
CA THR A 178 10.14 -5.79 -5.27
C THR A 178 10.76 -5.37 -3.94
N GLY A 179 11.71 -6.15 -3.45
CA GLY A 179 12.51 -5.73 -2.31
C GLY A 179 13.49 -6.79 -1.82
N THR A 180 14.10 -6.52 -0.66
CA THR A 180 15.12 -7.39 -0.05
C THR A 180 14.60 -8.00 1.25
N THR A 181 14.65 -7.26 2.35
CA THR A 181 14.28 -7.69 3.69
C THR A 181 12.95 -7.09 4.09
N ASP A 182 12.02 -7.93 4.57
CA ASP A 182 10.74 -7.50 5.15
C ASP A 182 9.97 -6.53 4.24
N PHE A 183 10.11 -6.70 2.92
CA PHE A 183 9.71 -5.66 1.99
C PHE A 183 8.18 -5.51 1.84
N ILE A 184 7.40 -6.41 2.45
CA ILE A 184 5.97 -6.24 2.71
C ILE A 184 5.75 -6.44 4.21
N PHE A 185 5.44 -5.38 4.95
CA PHE A 185 5.35 -5.44 6.41
C PHE A 185 4.22 -4.59 6.98
N GLY A 186 3.82 -4.91 8.21
CA GLY A 186 2.79 -4.17 8.93
C GLY A 186 1.59 -5.01 9.39
N PRO A 187 0.61 -4.38 10.06
CA PRO A 187 -0.50 -5.08 10.68
C PRO A 187 -1.81 -5.15 9.86
N ALA A 188 -1.94 -4.48 8.72
CA ALA A 188 -3.23 -4.37 8.02
C ALA A 188 -3.84 -5.72 7.59
N THR A 189 -5.16 -5.70 7.37
CA THR A 189 -5.84 -6.75 6.60
C THR A 189 -5.66 -6.45 5.11
N VAL A 190 -4.76 -7.17 4.44
CA VAL A 190 -4.37 -6.86 3.06
C VAL A 190 -4.45 -8.09 2.18
N VAL A 191 -5.00 -7.91 0.97
CA VAL A 191 -5.02 -8.93 -0.07
C VAL A 191 -4.16 -8.50 -1.25
N PHE A 192 -3.21 -9.34 -1.64
CA PHE A 192 -2.48 -9.28 -2.89
C PHE A 192 -3.05 -10.33 -3.84
N GLN A 193 -3.54 -9.92 -5.01
CA GLN A 193 -4.15 -10.82 -5.98
C GLN A 193 -3.48 -10.68 -7.35
N SER A 194 -3.02 -11.80 -7.90
CA SER A 194 -2.37 -11.84 -9.21
C SER A 194 -1.15 -10.90 -9.32
N CYS A 195 -0.51 -10.62 -8.19
CA CYS A 195 0.70 -9.81 -8.13
C CYS A 195 1.94 -10.64 -8.43
N THR A 196 3.00 -9.98 -8.88
CA THR A 196 4.35 -10.55 -8.91
C THR A 196 5.14 -9.98 -7.74
N ILE A 197 5.65 -10.88 -6.91
CA ILE A 197 6.42 -10.58 -5.70
C ILE A 197 7.87 -10.98 -6.00
N HIS A 198 8.78 -10.01 -6.07
CA HIS A 198 10.11 -10.20 -6.61
C HIS A 198 11.21 -9.91 -5.58
N SER A 199 11.97 -10.95 -5.21
CA SER A 199 13.04 -10.86 -4.22
C SER A 199 14.39 -10.52 -4.84
N LYS A 200 15.05 -9.49 -4.30
CA LYS A 200 16.37 -9.00 -4.75
C LYS A 200 17.53 -9.47 -3.86
N ASN A 201 17.24 -10.19 -2.77
CA ASN A 201 18.24 -10.71 -1.85
C ASN A 201 17.75 -11.97 -1.13
N ASP A 202 18.69 -12.79 -0.67
CA ASP A 202 18.43 -13.87 0.29
C ASP A 202 17.99 -13.29 1.63
N SER A 203 16.68 -13.21 1.86
CA SER A 203 16.10 -12.61 3.07
C SER A 203 14.62 -13.03 3.26
N TYR A 204 13.74 -12.12 3.63
CA TYR A 204 12.34 -12.37 4.00
C TYR A 204 11.40 -11.51 3.16
N ILE A 205 10.33 -12.10 2.64
CA ILE A 205 9.32 -11.38 1.88
C ILE A 205 8.41 -10.59 2.82
N THR A 206 7.72 -11.27 3.74
CA THR A 206 6.76 -10.62 4.62
C THR A 206 7.25 -10.49 6.06
N ALA A 207 6.95 -9.36 6.71
CA ALA A 207 7.05 -9.18 8.15
C ALA A 207 5.73 -8.67 8.75
N ALA A 208 4.77 -9.58 8.92
CA ALA A 208 3.46 -9.24 9.45
C ALA A 208 3.52 -8.94 10.96
N SER A 209 2.68 -8.00 11.41
CA SER A 209 2.59 -7.58 12.81
C SER A 209 1.16 -7.46 13.34
N GLY A 210 0.22 -8.17 12.72
CA GLY A 210 -1.19 -8.15 13.10
C GLY A 210 -1.47 -8.59 14.54
N LEU A 211 -2.59 -8.14 15.07
CA LEU A 211 -3.05 -8.35 16.44
C LEU A 211 -3.90 -9.62 16.59
N ALA A 212 -4.07 -10.07 17.84
CA ALA A 212 -4.80 -11.29 18.17
C ALA A 212 -6.26 -11.30 17.67
N ASN A 213 -6.93 -10.15 17.72
CA ASN A 213 -8.34 -9.97 17.34
C ASN A 213 -8.58 -9.89 15.83
N GLN A 214 -7.55 -9.65 15.01
CA GLN A 214 -7.72 -9.59 13.56
C GLN A 214 -7.97 -10.98 12.99
N ARG A 215 -9.03 -11.17 12.22
CA ARG A 215 -9.34 -12.49 11.64
C ARG A 215 -8.37 -12.89 10.53
N PHE A 216 -7.94 -11.91 9.72
CA PHE A 216 -7.00 -12.06 8.62
C PHE A 216 -5.87 -11.03 8.77
N GLY A 217 -4.73 -11.31 8.14
CA GLY A 217 -3.61 -10.38 8.02
C GLY A 217 -3.27 -10.20 6.54
N MET A 218 -2.05 -10.61 6.16
CA MET A 218 -1.64 -10.60 4.75
C MET A 218 -2.11 -11.85 4.04
N VAL A 219 -2.80 -11.70 2.91
CA VAL A 219 -3.31 -12.80 2.11
C VAL A 219 -2.87 -12.64 0.67
N PHE A 220 -2.26 -13.67 0.10
CA PHE A 220 -1.79 -13.69 -1.28
C PHE A 220 -2.61 -14.72 -2.06
N PHE A 221 -3.25 -14.28 -3.13
CA PHE A 221 -4.01 -15.12 -4.05
C PHE A 221 -3.41 -15.09 -5.44
N ASP A 222 -3.13 -16.28 -5.99
CA ASP A 222 -2.80 -16.43 -7.41
C ASP A 222 -1.58 -15.56 -7.83
N CYS A 223 -0.68 -15.27 -6.89
CA CYS A 223 0.52 -14.46 -7.09
C CYS A 223 1.69 -15.31 -7.62
N ARG A 224 2.68 -14.65 -8.23
CA ARG A 224 3.96 -15.26 -8.63
C ARG A 224 5.09 -14.76 -7.75
N PHE A 225 5.82 -15.67 -7.13
CA PHE A 225 6.99 -15.38 -6.32
C PHE A 225 8.23 -15.64 -7.18
N THR A 226 9.00 -14.60 -7.45
CA THR A 226 10.16 -14.59 -8.34
C THR A 226 11.35 -13.94 -7.63
N ALA A 227 12.54 -14.09 -8.19
CA ALA A 227 13.73 -13.46 -7.61
C ALA A 227 14.79 -13.20 -8.68
N ASP A 228 15.73 -12.31 -8.35
CA ASP A 228 16.96 -12.13 -9.12
C ASP A 228 17.72 -13.47 -9.22
N GLU A 229 18.51 -13.64 -10.28
CA GLU A 229 19.16 -14.92 -10.58
C GLU A 229 20.04 -15.45 -9.44
N GLN A 230 20.78 -14.58 -8.76
CA GLN A 230 21.66 -14.92 -7.64
C GLN A 230 20.94 -15.26 -6.34
N VAL A 231 19.64 -14.97 -6.23
CA VAL A 231 18.86 -15.13 -5.00
C VAL A 231 18.28 -16.54 -4.93
N LYS A 232 18.63 -17.28 -3.88
CA LYS A 232 18.35 -18.72 -3.73
C LYS A 232 17.77 -19.12 -2.37
N LYS A 233 17.82 -18.25 -1.35
CA LYS A 233 17.51 -18.60 0.04
C LYS A 233 16.57 -17.58 0.70
N VAL A 234 15.37 -17.45 0.16
CA VAL A 234 14.33 -16.52 0.64
C VAL A 234 13.29 -17.26 1.48
N TYR A 235 12.92 -16.68 2.61
CA TYR A 235 11.75 -17.10 3.37
C TYR A 235 10.51 -16.33 2.90
N LEU A 236 9.37 -17.02 2.84
CA LEU A 236 8.06 -16.42 2.61
C LEU A 236 7.74 -15.32 3.64
N GLY A 237 8.28 -15.44 4.85
CA GLY A 237 8.17 -14.38 5.85
C GLY A 237 8.58 -14.77 7.25
N ARG A 238 8.43 -13.80 8.17
CA ARG A 238 8.68 -13.93 9.60
C ARG A 238 7.74 -13.06 10.44
N PRO A 239 7.28 -13.51 11.61
CA PRO A 239 6.37 -12.75 12.46
C PRO A 239 7.10 -11.64 13.20
N TRP A 240 6.92 -10.39 12.76
CA TRP A 240 7.49 -9.23 13.46
C TRP A 240 6.87 -9.04 14.85
N ARG A 241 5.61 -9.42 15.02
CA ARG A 241 4.90 -9.47 16.31
C ARG A 241 4.19 -10.81 16.51
N ALA A 242 3.84 -11.10 17.76
CA ALA A 242 2.95 -12.21 18.10
C ALA A 242 1.62 -12.06 17.35
N TYR A 243 0.95 -13.18 17.08
CA TYR A 243 -0.33 -13.24 16.34
C TYR A 243 -0.30 -12.79 14.88
N ALA A 244 0.86 -12.47 14.33
CA ALA A 244 1.02 -12.16 12.90
C ALA A 244 0.40 -13.26 12.02
N LYS A 245 -0.31 -12.86 10.95
CA LYS A 245 -1.02 -13.78 10.05
C LYS A 245 -0.61 -13.56 8.61
N VAL A 246 -0.22 -14.63 7.94
CA VAL A 246 0.08 -14.65 6.51
C VAL A 246 -0.53 -15.90 5.89
N ALA A 247 -1.21 -15.76 4.75
CA ALA A 247 -1.74 -16.88 3.97
C ALA A 247 -1.29 -16.78 2.50
N ILE A 248 -0.65 -17.82 1.98
CA ILE A 248 -0.19 -17.92 0.59
C ILE A 248 -1.00 -18.99 -0.14
N ILE A 249 -1.91 -18.56 -1.02
CA ILE A 249 -2.96 -19.41 -1.57
C ILE A 249 -2.89 -19.40 -3.10
N ARG A 250 -2.78 -20.58 -3.70
CA ARG A 250 -2.70 -20.82 -5.16
C ARG A 250 -1.60 -20.01 -5.85
N CYS A 251 -0.53 -19.72 -5.14
CA CYS A 251 0.59 -18.95 -5.68
C CYS A 251 1.59 -19.87 -6.38
N HIS A 252 2.33 -19.33 -7.35
CA HIS A 252 3.48 -20.00 -7.94
C HIS A 252 4.76 -19.58 -7.20
N LEU A 253 5.45 -20.53 -6.57
CA LEU A 253 6.64 -20.31 -5.76
C LEU A 253 7.90 -20.73 -6.54
N GLY A 254 8.78 -19.76 -6.82
CA GLY A 254 10.07 -20.00 -7.47
C GLY A 254 11.06 -20.78 -6.59
N ALA A 255 12.13 -21.28 -7.22
CA ALA A 255 13.08 -22.20 -6.59
C ALA A 255 13.94 -21.56 -5.48
N HIS A 256 13.91 -20.22 -5.39
CA HIS A 256 14.61 -19.45 -4.37
C HIS A 256 13.92 -19.52 -2.99
N ILE A 257 12.67 -19.99 -2.93
CA ILE A 257 11.96 -20.16 -1.67
C ILE A 257 12.54 -21.35 -0.91
N ARG A 258 12.95 -21.07 0.33
CA ARG A 258 13.51 -22.08 1.24
C ARG A 258 12.51 -23.19 1.55
N GLN A 259 13.03 -24.41 1.72
CA GLN A 259 12.22 -25.59 2.03
C GLN A 259 11.49 -25.44 3.37
N GLU A 260 12.13 -24.78 4.34
CA GLU A 260 11.56 -24.42 5.64
C GLU A 260 10.35 -23.47 5.49
N GLY A 261 10.31 -22.68 4.41
CA GLY A 261 9.26 -21.72 4.05
C GLY A 261 9.27 -20.45 4.91
N TRP A 262 9.30 -20.59 6.23
CA TRP A 262 9.09 -19.51 7.19
C TRP A 262 10.17 -19.46 8.26
N HIS A 263 10.41 -18.28 8.82
CA HIS A 263 11.34 -18.08 9.93
C HIS A 263 10.59 -17.52 11.14
N ASN A 264 10.95 -17.93 12.36
CA ASN A 264 10.20 -17.59 13.58
C ASN A 264 10.64 -16.26 14.23
N TRP A 265 11.42 -15.44 13.52
CA TRP A 265 12.03 -14.21 14.06
C TRP A 265 13.02 -14.46 15.22
N ASN A 266 13.63 -15.65 15.31
CA ASN A 266 14.41 -16.07 16.48
C ASN A 266 13.61 -16.00 17.79
N ASN A 267 12.29 -16.18 17.72
CA ASN A 267 11.40 -16.14 18.87
C ASN A 267 10.41 -17.31 18.83
N VAL A 268 10.72 -18.36 19.58
CA VAL A 268 9.88 -19.58 19.69
C VAL A 268 8.48 -19.27 20.22
N GLY A 269 8.30 -18.17 20.98
CA GLY A 269 6.98 -17.74 21.45
C GLY A 269 6.03 -17.38 20.30
N ASN A 270 6.55 -16.90 19.18
CA ASN A 270 5.75 -16.57 18.00
C ASN A 270 5.16 -17.83 17.35
N GLU A 271 5.83 -18.98 17.42
CA GLU A 271 5.35 -20.24 16.82
C GLU A 271 4.00 -20.69 17.39
N ARG A 272 3.67 -20.28 18.62
CA ARG A 272 2.41 -20.62 19.31
C ARG A 272 1.24 -19.74 18.88
N THR A 273 1.52 -18.51 18.43
CA THR A 273 0.49 -17.47 18.22
C THR A 273 0.35 -17.06 16.76
N ALA A 274 1.44 -17.08 15.98
CA ALA A 274 1.43 -16.74 14.57
C ALA A 274 0.59 -17.74 13.75
N TYR A 275 -0.06 -17.23 12.71
CA TYR A 275 -0.84 -18.05 11.77
C TYR A 275 -0.29 -17.91 10.36
N TYR A 276 0.64 -18.79 10.01
CA TYR A 276 1.33 -18.77 8.72
C TYR A 276 0.89 -20.01 7.96
N ALA A 277 0.22 -19.81 6.82
CA ALA A 277 -0.48 -20.88 6.14
C ALA A 277 -0.32 -20.88 4.63
N GLU A 278 -0.37 -22.06 4.04
CA GLU A 278 -0.28 -22.28 2.59
C GLU A 278 -1.47 -23.13 2.09
N TYR A 279 -1.85 -22.95 0.82
CA TYR A 279 -2.81 -23.82 0.15
C TYR A 279 -2.59 -23.89 -1.36
N GLY A 280 -2.42 -25.08 -1.90
CA GLY A 280 -2.45 -25.32 -3.36
C GLY A 280 -1.42 -24.52 -4.14
N ASN A 281 -0.29 -24.18 -3.53
CA ASN A 281 0.81 -23.51 -4.21
C ASN A 281 1.47 -24.47 -5.22
N THR A 282 2.05 -23.91 -6.28
CA THR A 282 2.74 -24.66 -7.34
C THR A 282 4.15 -24.14 -7.55
N GLY A 283 4.96 -24.84 -8.35
CA GLY A 283 6.32 -24.43 -8.67
C GLY A 283 7.39 -25.07 -7.77
N PRO A 284 8.67 -24.88 -8.10
CA PRO A 284 9.78 -25.58 -7.44
C PRO A 284 9.95 -25.24 -5.96
N GLY A 285 9.48 -24.07 -5.49
CA GLY A 285 9.51 -23.66 -4.09
C GLY A 285 8.30 -24.11 -3.25
N ALA A 286 7.34 -24.82 -3.85
CA ALA A 286 6.04 -25.11 -3.22
C ALA A 286 5.97 -26.43 -2.45
N ALA A 287 7.04 -27.23 -2.42
CA ALA A 287 7.08 -28.45 -1.62
C ALA A 287 6.89 -28.15 -0.13
N VAL A 288 5.97 -28.86 0.54
CA VAL A 288 5.54 -28.56 1.92
C VAL A 288 6.08 -29.54 2.97
N ASP A 289 6.72 -30.62 2.55
CA ASP A 289 7.21 -31.74 3.37
C ASP A 289 8.25 -31.31 4.42
N LYS A 290 8.99 -30.23 4.13
CA LYS A 290 10.04 -29.68 4.99
C LYS A 290 9.70 -28.33 5.62
N ARG A 291 8.45 -27.89 5.51
CA ARG A 291 8.02 -26.65 6.15
C ARG A 291 8.20 -26.76 7.66
N VAL A 292 8.51 -25.62 8.29
CA VAL A 292 8.56 -25.53 9.75
C VAL A 292 7.26 -26.04 10.37
N ARG A 293 7.37 -26.82 11.46
CA ARG A 293 6.25 -27.56 12.06
C ARG A 293 5.10 -26.67 12.57
N TRP A 294 5.37 -25.41 12.87
CA TRP A 294 4.38 -24.45 13.34
C TRP A 294 3.57 -23.79 12.22
N SER A 295 4.02 -23.90 10.96
CA SER A 295 3.24 -23.48 9.79
C SER A 295 2.08 -24.43 9.52
N LYS A 296 1.10 -23.97 8.73
CA LYS A 296 -0.15 -24.71 8.49
C LYS A 296 -0.41 -24.93 7.01
N GLN A 297 -0.90 -26.12 6.67
CA GLN A 297 -1.56 -26.33 5.39
C GLN A 297 -3.06 -26.12 5.59
N LEU A 298 -3.67 -25.20 4.85
CA LEU A 298 -5.11 -25.02 4.92
C LEU A 298 -5.80 -26.27 4.36
N ASN A 299 -6.96 -26.60 4.91
CA ASN A 299 -7.84 -27.60 4.32
C ASN A 299 -8.97 -26.91 3.54
N LYS A 300 -9.71 -27.68 2.73
CA LYS A 300 -10.84 -27.15 1.92
C LYS A 300 -11.89 -26.42 2.75
N ARG A 301 -12.09 -26.78 4.03
CA ARG A 301 -13.05 -26.11 4.92
C ARG A 301 -12.54 -24.73 5.35
N ALA A 302 -11.28 -24.64 5.78
CA ALA A 302 -10.63 -23.38 6.13
C ALA A 302 -10.56 -22.43 4.93
N LEU A 303 -10.24 -22.97 3.74
CA LEU A 303 -10.17 -22.21 2.50
C LEU A 303 -11.46 -21.45 2.17
N ARG A 304 -12.64 -22.00 2.51
CA ARG A 304 -13.93 -21.30 2.28
C ARG A 304 -14.04 -19.97 3.02
N ASN A 305 -13.21 -19.72 4.02
CA ASN A 305 -13.14 -18.42 4.68
C ASN A 305 -12.28 -17.40 3.93
N TYR A 306 -11.40 -17.84 3.03
CA TYR A 306 -10.50 -16.99 2.26
C TYR A 306 -11.14 -16.57 0.94
N THR A 307 -12.07 -15.62 1.04
CA THR A 307 -12.73 -14.94 -0.09
C THR A 307 -12.73 -13.45 0.17
N LEU A 308 -12.71 -12.60 -0.86
CA LEU A 308 -12.69 -11.14 -0.69
C LEU A 308 -13.83 -10.67 0.22
N THR A 309 -15.05 -11.13 -0.01
CA THR A 309 -16.23 -10.79 0.82
C THR A 309 -16.07 -11.16 2.29
N ARG A 310 -15.37 -12.25 2.62
CA ARG A 310 -15.15 -12.63 4.03
C ARG A 310 -13.97 -11.92 4.67
N ILE A 311 -12.96 -11.55 3.87
CA ILE A 311 -11.76 -10.87 4.34
C ILE A 311 -12.06 -9.37 4.57
N PHE A 312 -12.77 -8.74 3.64
CA PHE A 312 -13.09 -7.32 3.68
C PHE A 312 -14.50 -7.02 4.20
N GLU A 313 -15.32 -8.05 4.43
CA GLU A 313 -16.65 -7.96 5.02
C GLU A 313 -17.59 -7.07 4.20
N ASN A 314 -17.83 -5.85 4.66
CA ASN A 314 -18.75 -4.88 4.05
C ASN A 314 -18.10 -4.03 2.94
N TRP A 315 -16.86 -4.32 2.56
CA TRP A 315 -16.15 -3.59 1.50
C TRP A 315 -15.83 -4.50 0.31
N ILE A 316 -16.11 -3.99 -0.89
CA ILE A 316 -15.77 -4.60 -2.17
C ILE A 316 -14.79 -3.65 -2.89
N PRO A 317 -13.50 -4.03 -3.03
CA PRO A 317 -12.46 -3.21 -3.67
C PRO A 317 -12.60 -2.97 -5.17
#